data_AF-A0A920U058-F1
#
_entry.id   AF-A0A920U058-F1
#
_cell.length_a   1.000
_cell.length_b   1.000
_cell.length_c   1.000
_cell.angle_alpha   90.00
_cell.angle_beta   90.00
_cell.angle_gamma   90.00
#
_symmetry.space_group_name_H-M   'P 1'
#
loop_
_entity.id
_entity.type
_entity.pdbx_description
1 polymer ?
#
loop_
_entity_poly.entity_id
_entity_poly.type
_entity_poly.pdbx_seq_one_letter_code
_entity_poly.pdbx_strand_id
1 'polypeptide(L)'
;MSVFCAEGLSKKFNTLRREVMEIGKGWQFWIDRGGTFTDLVARNPSGKVISRKLLSENPENYQDAAVQGIRDILELSSLESIPANVIDAVKMGTTVATNAFFGAER
;
A
#
# COMPACT_ATOMS: atom_id res chain seq x y z
N MET A 1 -27.93 0.00 -35.00
CA MET A 1 -27.72 -0.64 -33.69
C MET A 1 -26.22 -0.81 -33.51
N SER A 2 -25.59 -0.14 -32.53
CA SER A 2 -24.22 -0.37 -32.01
C SER A 2 -23.58 0.95 -31.55
N VAL A 3 -24.25 1.66 -30.64
CA VAL A 3 -23.64 2.74 -29.84
C VAL A 3 -24.11 2.54 -28.40
N PHE A 4 -23.65 1.46 -27.75
CA PHE A 4 -24.01 1.21 -26.34
C PHE A 4 -22.93 0.46 -25.52
N CYS A 5 -21.70 0.29 -26.04
CA CYS A 5 -20.67 -0.48 -25.33
C CYS A 5 -19.52 0.38 -24.75
N ALA A 6 -19.23 1.56 -25.31
CA ALA A 6 -18.06 2.35 -24.89
C ALA A 6 -18.29 3.23 -23.64
N GLU A 7 -19.51 3.74 -23.41
CA GLU A 7 -19.77 4.66 -22.29
C GLU A 7 -19.77 3.97 -20.92
N GLY A 8 -20.23 2.71 -20.86
CA GLY A 8 -20.27 1.93 -19.63
C GLY A 8 -18.88 1.60 -19.08
N LEU A 9 -17.93 1.32 -19.98
CA LEU A 9 -16.55 1.01 -19.61
C LEU A 9 -15.79 2.24 -19.14
N SER A 10 -15.99 3.40 -19.79
CA SER A 10 -15.43 4.68 -19.36
C SER A 10 -15.97 5.11 -17.98
N LYS A 11 -17.28 4.93 -17.74
CA LYS A 11 -17.89 5.20 -16.42
C LYS A 11 -17.34 4.27 -15.35
N LYS A 12 -17.22 2.96 -15.60
CA LYS A 12 -16.64 2.00 -14.65
C LYS A 12 -15.18 2.31 -14.36
N PHE A 13 -14.40 2.65 -15.38
CA PHE A 13 -12.99 3.04 -15.25
C PHE A 13 -12.83 4.37 -14.49
N ASN A 14 -13.70 5.35 -14.74
CA ASN A 14 -13.72 6.63 -14.02
C ASN A 14 -14.30 6.52 -12.60
N THR A 15 -15.17 5.55 -12.33
CA THR A 15 -15.66 5.23 -10.97
C THR A 15 -14.58 4.52 -10.17
N LEU A 16 -13.89 3.53 -10.75
CA LEU A 16 -12.72 2.88 -10.14
C LEU A 16 -11.59 3.88 -9.93
N ARG A 17 -11.35 4.79 -10.89
CA ARG A 17 -10.45 5.92 -10.67
C ARG A 17 -10.92 6.79 -9.51
N ARG A 18 -12.21 7.11 -9.38
CA ARG A 18 -12.71 7.94 -8.26
C ARG A 18 -12.59 7.26 -6.90
N GLU A 19 -12.87 5.96 -6.79
CA GLU A 19 -12.66 5.20 -5.54
C GLU A 19 -11.18 5.13 -5.14
N VAL A 20 -10.27 5.08 -6.13
CA VAL A 20 -8.82 5.13 -5.89
C VAL A 20 -8.29 6.58 -5.75
N MET A 21 -9.03 7.58 -6.23
CA MET A 21 -8.63 9.01 -6.30
C MET A 21 -9.29 9.88 -5.24
N GLU A 22 -10.12 9.34 -4.35
CA GLU A 22 -10.54 10.09 -3.16
C GLU A 22 -9.27 10.42 -2.36
N ILE A 23 -8.90 11.70 -2.38
CA ILE A 23 -7.70 12.20 -1.71
C ILE A 23 -8.03 12.12 -0.22
N GLY A 24 -7.66 11.01 0.42
CA GLY A 24 -7.70 10.87 1.86
C GLY A 24 -7.03 12.08 2.49
N LYS A 25 -7.64 12.64 3.55
CA LYS A 25 -7.08 13.83 4.23
C LYS A 25 -5.75 13.53 4.93
N GLY A 26 -5.41 12.24 5.07
CA GLY A 26 -4.20 11.73 5.70
C GLY A 26 -3.47 10.70 4.83
N TRP A 27 -2.41 10.13 5.40
CA TRP A 27 -1.62 9.08 4.77
C TRP A 27 -2.42 7.79 4.63
N GLN A 28 -2.22 7.12 3.49
CA GLN A 28 -2.76 5.80 3.22
C GLN A 28 -1.61 4.81 3.09
N PHE A 29 -1.67 3.70 3.82
CA PHE A 29 -0.67 2.65 3.79
C PHE A 29 -1.28 1.34 3.29
N TRP A 30 -0.54 0.64 2.44
CA TRP A 30 -0.76 -0.74 2.01
C TRP A 30 0.48 -1.54 2.39
N ILE A 31 0.28 -2.57 3.19
CA ILE A 31 1.36 -3.38 3.73
C ILE A 31 1.12 -4.83 3.32
N ASP A 32 2.11 -5.46 2.70
CA ASP A 32 2.10 -6.88 2.35
C ASP A 32 3.23 -7.59 3.10
N ARG A 33 2.85 -8.40 4.08
CA ARG A 33 3.81 -9.16 4.89
C ARG A 33 4.06 -10.51 4.24
N GLY A 34 5.21 -10.65 3.59
CA GLY A 34 5.72 -11.91 3.08
C GLY A 34 6.63 -12.65 4.05
N GLY A 35 7.20 -13.78 3.59
CA GLY A 35 8.07 -14.63 4.41
C GLY A 35 9.42 -14.00 4.74
N THR A 36 10.14 -13.48 3.73
CA THR A 36 11.46 -12.86 3.92
C THR A 36 11.38 -11.35 4.04
N PHE A 37 10.45 -10.73 3.31
CA PHE A 37 10.31 -9.29 3.24
C PHE A 37 8.87 -8.85 3.48
N THR A 38 8.74 -7.66 4.05
CA THR A 38 7.49 -6.92 4.14
C THR A 38 7.59 -5.72 3.19
N ASP A 39 6.65 -5.64 2.26
CA ASP A 39 6.53 -4.53 1.32
C ASP A 39 5.53 -3.51 1.87
N LEU A 40 5.93 -2.23 1.88
CA LEU A 40 5.07 -1.11 2.23
C LEU A 40 4.97 -0.16 1.04
N VAL A 41 3.73 0.20 0.73
CA VAL A 41 3.40 1.29 -0.18
C VAL A 41 2.59 2.30 0.62
N ALA A 42 2.99 3.56 0.55
CA ALA A 42 2.29 4.66 1.18
C ALA A 42 1.94 5.72 0.14
N ARG A 43 0.79 6.36 0.33
CA ARG A 43 0.40 7.56 -0.40
C ARG A 43 0.17 8.67 0.60
N ASN A 44 0.82 9.81 0.38
CA ASN A 44 0.64 10.99 1.21
C ASN A 44 -0.64 11.76 0.82
N PRO A 45 -1.07 12.75 1.62
CA PRO A 45 -2.23 13.58 1.28
C PRO A 45 -2.09 14.37 -0.02
N SER A 46 -0.86 14.65 -0.48
CA SER A 46 -0.62 15.31 -1.77
C SER A 46 -0.68 14.36 -2.96
N GLY A 47 -0.93 13.06 -2.75
CA GLY A 47 -0.97 12.05 -3.79
C GLY A 47 0.38 11.42 -4.18
N LYS A 48 1.48 11.81 -3.54
CA LYS A 48 2.80 11.20 -3.77
C LYS A 48 2.82 9.79 -3.20
N VAL A 49 3.32 8.84 -3.99
CA VAL A 49 3.50 7.44 -3.58
C VAL A 49 4.95 7.19 -3.19
N ILE A 50 5.14 6.46 -2.09
CA ILE A 50 6.44 6.08 -1.52
C ILE A 50 6.40 4.58 -1.25
N SER A 51 7.47 3.86 -1.58
CA SER A 51 7.62 2.44 -1.26
C SER A 51 8.82 2.17 -0.36
N ARG A 52 8.70 1.15 0.49
CA ARG A 52 9.76 0.61 1.33
C ARG A 52 9.67 -0.91 1.35
N LYS A 53 10.82 -1.56 1.46
CA LYS A 53 10.95 -3.01 1.63
C LYS A 53 11.83 -3.26 2.84
N LEU A 54 11.29 -3.97 3.82
CA LEU A 54 12.00 -4.32 5.06
C LEU A 54 12.11 -5.84 5.15
N LEU A 55 13.11 -6.34 5.89
CA LEU A 55 13.11 -7.75 6.29
C LEU A 55 11.88 -7.99 7.16
N SER A 56 11.18 -9.10 6.95
CA SER A 56 10.00 -9.44 7.76
C SER A 56 10.35 -9.65 9.23
N GLU A 57 11.58 -10.07 9.50
CA GLU A 57 12.14 -10.23 10.84
C GLU A 57 13.55 -9.63 10.89
N ASN A 58 13.75 -8.69 11.83
CA ASN A 58 15.07 -8.14 12.15
C ASN A 58 15.08 -7.65 13.62
N PRO A 59 15.12 -8.57 14.59
CA PRO A 59 14.90 -8.26 16.01
C PRO A 59 15.89 -7.25 16.60
N GLU A 60 17.09 -7.14 16.00
CA GLU A 60 18.11 -6.19 16.43
C GLU A 60 17.75 -4.73 16.11
N ASN A 61 16.88 -4.52 15.11
CA ASN A 61 16.54 -3.19 14.62
C ASN A 61 15.07 -2.82 14.86
N TYR A 62 14.15 -3.79 14.80
CA TYR A 62 12.73 -3.55 15.00
C TYR A 62 11.96 -4.82 15.36
N GLN A 63 10.90 -4.65 16.16
CA GLN A 63 10.00 -5.75 16.54
C GLN A 63 8.99 -6.08 15.45
N ASP A 64 8.59 -5.10 14.64
CA ASP A 64 7.62 -5.28 13.56
C ASP A 64 7.98 -4.42 12.34
N ALA A 65 8.14 -5.08 11.19
CA ALA A 65 8.54 -4.46 9.94
C ALA A 65 7.50 -3.47 9.40
N ALA A 66 6.21 -3.70 9.65
CA ALA A 66 5.15 -2.80 9.20
C ALA A 66 5.18 -1.49 10.00
N VAL A 67 5.29 -1.59 11.33
CA VAL A 67 5.39 -0.42 12.19
C VAL A 67 6.66 0.38 11.89
N GLN A 68 7.79 -0.32 11.70
CA GLN A 68 9.04 0.35 11.33
C GLN A 68 8.92 1.04 9.97
N GLY A 69 8.36 0.40 8.96
CA GLY A 69 8.18 0.99 7.64
C GLY A 69 7.28 2.23 7.66
N ILE A 70 6.23 2.26 8.49
CA ILE A 70 5.41 3.46 8.70
C ILE A 70 6.25 4.59 9.31
N ARG A 71 7.07 4.29 10.34
CA ARG A 71 7.97 5.28 10.95
C ARG A 71 8.97 5.84 9.96
N ASP A 72 9.60 4.99 9.15
CA ASP A 72 10.58 5.41 8.14
C ASP A 72 9.95 6.34 7.10
N ILE A 73 8.68 6.11 6.73
CA ILE A 73 7.96 6.93 5.74
C ILE A 73 7.49 8.25 6.34
N LEU A 74 7.13 8.25 7.62
CA LEU A 74 6.77 9.46 8.37
C LEU A 74 7.98 10.21 8.92
N GLU A 75 9.19 9.71 8.67
CA GLU A 75 10.47 10.27 9.16
C GLU A 75 10.50 10.42 10.69
N LEU A 76 9.88 9.48 11.39
CA LEU A 76 9.79 9.46 12.86
C LEU A 76 11.01 8.79 13.48
N SER A 77 11.48 9.36 14.59
CA SER A 77 12.48 8.72 15.43
C SER A 77 11.91 7.52 16.21
N SER A 78 12.79 6.68 16.75
CA SER A 78 12.39 5.46 17.48
C SER A 78 11.58 5.73 18.76
N LEU A 79 11.72 6.93 19.34
CA LEU A 79 11.01 7.36 20.56
C LEU A 79 9.69 8.06 20.25
N GLU A 80 9.44 8.44 19.00
CA GLU A 80 8.22 9.12 18.61
C GLU A 80 7.08 8.13 18.37
N SER A 81 5.92 8.52 18.88
CA SER A 81 4.67 7.82 18.63
C SER A 81 4.15 8.17 17.25
N ILE A 82 3.57 7.20 16.55
CA ILE A 82 2.94 7.42 15.25
C ILE A 82 1.69 8.30 15.47
N PRO A 83 1.60 9.50 14.87
CA PRO A 83 0.45 10.38 15.06
C PRO A 83 -0.77 9.80 14.34
N ALA A 84 -1.75 9.29 15.09
CA ALA A 84 -2.94 8.67 14.50
C ALA A 84 -3.79 9.66 13.66
N ASN A 85 -3.72 10.95 13.99
CA ASN A 85 -4.47 12.00 13.29
C ASN A 85 -3.95 12.32 11.88
N VAL A 86 -2.77 11.82 11.49
CA VAL A 86 -2.24 12.00 10.13
C VAL A 86 -2.45 10.78 9.24
N ILE A 87 -2.98 9.68 9.77
CA ILE A 87 -3.22 8.44 9.03
C ILE A 87 -4.71 8.32 8.71
N ASP A 88 -5.01 8.23 7.43
CA ASP A 88 -6.38 8.06 6.93
C ASP A 88 -6.75 6.57 6.86
N ALA A 89 -5.82 5.73 6.41
CA ALA A 89 -6.04 4.29 6.30
C ALA A 89 -4.75 3.49 6.40
N VAL A 90 -4.83 2.32 7.05
CA VAL A 90 -3.82 1.27 6.97
C VAL A 90 -4.51 0.01 6.49
N LYS A 91 -4.07 -0.54 5.36
CA LYS A 91 -4.58 -1.77 4.77
C LYS A 91 -3.50 -2.84 4.88
N MET A 92 -3.78 -3.89 5.64
CA MET A 92 -2.91 -5.05 5.75
C MET A 92 -3.37 -6.11 4.75
N GLY A 93 -2.53 -6.41 3.76
CA GLY A 93 -2.64 -7.59 2.91
C GLY A 93 -1.85 -8.75 3.51
N THR A 94 -2.42 -9.95 3.47
CA THR A 94 -1.67 -11.19 3.74
C THR A 94 -1.29 -11.83 2.42
N THR A 95 -0.03 -12.26 2.29
CA THR A 95 0.43 -13.03 1.14
C THR A 95 -0.11 -14.48 1.22
N VAL A 96 -1.40 -14.70 0.92
CA VAL A 96 -1.93 -16.06 0.65
C VAL A 96 -2.70 -16.05 -0.68
N ALA A 97 -1.96 -15.85 -1.77
CA ALA A 97 -2.20 -16.39 -3.11
C ALA A 97 -1.28 -15.67 -4.10
N THR A 98 -0.80 -16.39 -5.13
CA THR A 98 -0.06 -15.91 -6.31
C THR A 98 1.46 -16.13 -6.32
N ASN A 99 1.95 -17.27 -5.84
CA ASN A 99 3.27 -17.76 -6.29
C ASN A 99 3.16 -18.90 -7.32
N ALA A 100 2.20 -18.78 -8.26
CA ALA A 100 2.03 -19.73 -9.36
C ALA A 100 1.65 -19.06 -10.70
N PHE A 101 2.29 -17.94 -11.03
CA PHE A 101 2.26 -17.31 -12.36
C PHE A 101 3.45 -16.33 -12.38
N PHE A 102 4.66 -16.63 -12.86
CA PHE A 102 5.04 -17.07 -14.20
C PHE A 102 6.35 -17.87 -14.15
N GLY A 103 6.32 -19.04 -14.79
CA GLY A 103 7.49 -19.87 -15.08
C GLY A 103 7.15 -20.87 -16.16
N ALA A 104 6.56 -20.39 -17.26
CA ALA A 104 6.29 -21.17 -18.45
C ALA A 104 6.70 -20.36 -19.69
N GLU A 105 8.02 -20.25 -19.88
CA GLU A 105 8.64 -20.18 -21.20
C GLU A 105 9.90 -21.05 -21.17
N ARG A 106 9.72 -22.33 -21.47
CA ARG A 106 10.37 -23.06 -22.57
C ARG A 106 9.83 -24.48 -22.63
#